data_AF-A0A150LVZ8-F1
#
_entry.id   AF-A0A150LVZ8-F1
#
_cell.length_a   1.000
_cell.length_b   1.000
_cell.length_c   1.000
_cell.angle_alpha   90.00
_cell.angle_beta   90.00
_cell.angle_gamma   90.00
#
_symmetry.space_group_name_H-M   'P 1'
#
loop_
_entity.id
_entity.type
_entity.pdbx_description
1 polymer ?
#
loop_
_entity_poly.entity_id
_entity_poly.type
_entity_poly.pdbx_seq_one_letter_code
_entity_poly.pdbx_strand_id
1 'polypeptide(L)'
;MNWKKWFWALVILDIAVVVLLAAWLFQPAKPISVPPPKKAKGATFTVYSHKEHLNTVINDYIRKKTKDHPLQYRVWLDDRVYVASKLPVFGRELDLVVSFIPKVVKGGNVELQRPEISLGEWELPVTYVLKYLRKHAPLPDEVIIDPVANRVYVALTDIRFGNGYQVSARKIDLAKDEIVFTLTIPTSAKQ
;
A
#
# COMPACT_ATOMS: atom_id res chain seq x y z
N MET A 1 47.85 79.20 20.15
CA MET A 1 48.57 77.99 19.68
C MET A 1 47.82 76.72 20.12
N ASN A 2 46.66 76.41 19.53
CA ASN A 2 45.86 75.22 19.91
C ASN A 2 45.53 74.27 18.74
N TRP A 3 45.98 74.58 17.51
CA TRP A 3 45.63 73.83 16.30
C TRP A 3 46.08 72.37 16.34
N LYS A 4 47.22 72.08 16.98
CA LYS A 4 47.73 70.72 17.15
C LYS A 4 46.79 69.83 17.98
N LYS A 5 46.08 70.38 18.98
CA LYS A 5 45.14 69.60 19.81
C LYS A 5 43.88 69.23 19.02
N TRP A 6 43.36 70.16 18.23
CA TRP A 6 42.20 69.93 17.36
C TRP A 6 42.51 68.95 16.23
N PHE A 7 43.73 68.97 15.69
CA PHE A 7 44.18 67.98 14.71
C PHE A 7 44.20 66.56 15.30
N TRP A 8 44.78 66.37 16.48
CA TRP A 8 44.79 65.07 17.15
C TRP A 8 43.41 64.60 17.61
N ALA A 9 42.53 65.52 18.03
CA ALA A 9 41.14 65.20 18.36
C ALA A 9 40.37 64.68 17.13
N LEU A 10 40.59 65.27 15.96
CA LEU A 10 39.98 64.83 14.71
C LEU A 10 40.47 63.42 14.30
N VAL A 11 41.77 63.17 14.44
CA VAL A 11 42.36 61.85 14.14
C VAL A 11 41.78 60.74 15.04
N ILE A 12 41.62 61.01 16.34
CA ILE A 12 41.01 60.06 17.28
C ILE A 12 39.55 59.79 16.91
N LEU A 13 38.80 60.83 16.52
CA LEU A 13 37.41 60.70 16.11
C LEU A 13 37.28 59.83 14.85
N ASP A 14 38.14 60.04 13.85
CA ASP A 14 38.14 59.27 12.61
C ASP A 14 38.45 57.79 12.86
N ILE A 15 39.45 57.50 13.70
CA ILE A 15 39.78 56.14 14.13
C ILE A 15 38.60 55.50 14.88
N ALA A 16 37.92 56.23 15.76
CA ALA A 16 36.77 55.71 16.49
C ALA A 16 35.61 55.33 15.55
N VAL A 17 35.36 56.13 14.51
CA VAL A 17 34.34 55.84 13.48
C VAL A 17 34.72 54.58 12.70
N VAL A 18 35.97 54.44 12.28
CA VAL A 18 36.45 53.25 11.54
C VAL A 18 36.32 51.99 12.40
N VAL A 19 36.65 52.05 13.69
CA VAL A 19 36.53 50.92 14.62
C VAL A 19 35.07 50.51 14.83
N LEU A 20 34.16 51.48 14.97
CA LEU A 20 32.72 51.20 15.10
C LEU A 20 32.14 50.53 13.86
N LEU A 21 32.52 51.02 12.67
CA LEU A 21 32.10 50.42 11.40
C LEU A 21 32.63 49.00 11.23
N ALA A 22 33.90 48.76 11.58
CA ALA A 22 34.48 47.42 11.57
C ALA A 22 33.75 46.49 12.54
N ALA A 23 33.52 46.92 13.78
CA ALA A 23 32.80 46.13 14.77
C ALA A 23 31.37 45.78 14.33
N TRP A 24 30.71 46.66 13.59
CA TRP A 24 29.38 46.42 13.04
C TRP A 24 29.39 45.45 11.85
N LEU A 25 30.38 45.57 10.95
CA LEU A 25 30.51 44.71 9.77
C LEU A 25 30.92 43.27 10.15
N PHE A 26 31.75 43.11 11.18
CA PHE A 26 32.24 41.81 11.64
C PHE A 26 31.34 41.15 12.70
N GLN A 27 30.10 41.61 12.88
CA GLN A 27 29.16 40.91 13.77
C GLN A 27 28.89 39.50 13.22
N PRO A 28 29.10 38.44 14.03
CA PRO A 28 28.85 37.08 13.60
C PRO A 28 27.36 36.92 13.30
N ALA A 29 27.04 36.52 12.06
CA ALA A 29 25.68 36.18 11.68
C ALA A 29 25.16 35.08 12.62
N LYS A 30 23.92 35.24 13.11
CA LYS A 30 23.30 34.22 13.95
C LYS A 30 23.24 32.91 13.16
N PRO A 31 23.75 31.79 13.70
CA PRO A 31 23.73 30.52 12.99
C PRO A 31 22.27 30.15 12.70
N ILE A 32 21.97 29.92 11.42
CA ILE A 32 20.66 29.44 11.00
C ILE A 32 20.54 28.00 11.49
N SER A 33 19.65 27.78 12.46
CA SER A 33 19.29 26.45 12.95
C SER A 33 18.50 25.73 11.85
N VAL A 34 19.18 24.92 11.04
CA VAL A 34 18.51 24.00 10.12
C VAL A 34 18.11 22.76 10.92
N PRO A 35 16.81 22.46 11.07
CA PRO A 35 16.40 21.27 11.80
C PRO A 35 16.94 20.02 11.09
N PRO A 36 17.48 19.04 11.83
CA PRO A 36 18.05 17.85 11.23
C PRO A 36 16.96 17.08 10.45
N PRO A 37 17.30 16.54 9.25
CA PRO A 37 16.35 15.74 8.49
C PRO A 37 15.93 14.52 9.33
N LYS A 38 14.61 14.37 9.53
CA LYS A 38 14.06 13.20 10.21
C LYS A 38 14.39 11.97 9.38
N LYS A 39 15.13 11.02 9.96
CA LYS A 39 15.39 9.72 9.35
C LYS A 39 14.09 8.91 9.32
N ALA A 40 13.37 8.95 8.20
CA ALA A 40 12.22 8.08 7.97
C ALA A 40 12.72 6.70 7.52
N LYS A 41 12.29 5.63 8.19
CA LYS A 41 12.66 4.23 7.90
C LYS A 41 11.93 3.63 6.69
N GLY A 42 11.39 4.48 5.83
CA GLY A 42 10.45 4.08 4.78
C GLY A 42 9.42 5.17 4.51
N ALA A 43 8.77 5.08 3.36
CA ALA A 43 7.62 5.90 3.03
C ALA A 43 6.36 5.04 3.13
N THR A 44 5.34 5.55 3.82
CA THR A 44 4.04 4.89 3.98
C THR A 44 2.97 5.79 3.40
N PHE A 45 2.21 5.26 2.46
CA PHE A 45 1.14 5.99 1.78
C PHE A 45 -0.20 5.36 2.13
N THR A 46 -1.17 6.18 2.51
CA THR A 46 -2.56 5.74 2.61
C THR A 46 -3.23 6.02 1.27
N VAL A 47 -3.69 4.97 0.61
CA VAL A 47 -4.32 5.04 -0.70
C VAL A 47 -5.80 4.76 -0.54
N TYR A 48 -6.62 5.68 -1.05
CA TYR A 48 -8.07 5.53 -1.16
C TYR A 48 -8.39 5.07 -2.58
N SER A 49 -9.21 4.05 -2.72
CA SER A 49 -9.58 3.46 -4.00
C SER A 49 -11.04 3.02 -4.01
N HIS A 50 -11.51 2.75 -5.22
CA HIS A 50 -12.84 2.28 -5.54
C HIS A 50 -12.78 0.86 -6.14
N LYS A 51 -13.90 0.15 -6.13
CA LYS A 51 -14.03 -1.22 -6.62
C LYS A 51 -13.61 -1.37 -8.07
N GLU A 52 -13.94 -0.40 -8.92
CA GLU A 52 -13.59 -0.43 -10.35
C GLU A 52 -12.07 -0.44 -10.59
N HIS A 53 -11.33 0.44 -9.89
CA HIS A 53 -9.87 0.50 -10.01
C HIS A 53 -9.22 -0.79 -9.50
N LEU A 54 -9.72 -1.33 -8.39
CA LEU A 54 -9.20 -2.59 -7.85
C LEU A 54 -9.52 -3.78 -8.75
N ASN A 55 -10.69 -3.82 -9.39
CA ASN A 55 -11.04 -4.87 -10.34
C ASN A 55 -10.02 -4.94 -11.47
N THR A 56 -9.59 -3.79 -12.00
CA THR A 56 -8.53 -3.76 -13.01
C THR A 56 -7.20 -4.29 -12.49
N VAL A 57 -6.79 -3.86 -11.29
CA VAL A 57 -5.51 -4.27 -10.67
C VAL A 57 -5.50 -5.77 -10.35
N ILE A 58 -6.57 -6.29 -9.74
CA ILE A 58 -6.70 -7.70 -9.36
C ILE A 58 -6.63 -8.59 -10.61
N ASN A 59 -7.40 -8.24 -11.65
CA ASN A 59 -7.41 -9.01 -12.88
C ASN A 59 -6.04 -8.96 -13.60
N ASP A 60 -5.30 -7.86 -13.51
CA ASP A 60 -3.94 -7.78 -14.05
C ASP A 60 -2.95 -8.68 -13.29
N TYR A 61 -3.04 -8.69 -11.97
CA TYR A 61 -2.22 -9.55 -11.12
C TYR A 61 -2.48 -11.04 -11.39
N ILE A 62 -3.77 -11.43 -11.45
CA ILE A 62 -4.18 -12.81 -11.78
C ILE A 62 -3.65 -13.20 -13.16
N ARG A 63 -3.86 -12.38 -14.19
CA ARG A 63 -3.35 -12.68 -15.55
C ARG A 63 -1.84 -12.89 -15.59
N LYS A 64 -1.07 -12.12 -14.81
CA LYS A 64 0.39 -12.27 -14.74
C LYS A 64 0.81 -13.57 -14.05
N LYS A 65 0.09 -13.98 -13.01
CA LYS A 65 0.39 -15.20 -12.23
C LYS A 65 -0.17 -16.48 -12.86
N THR A 66 -1.21 -16.36 -13.69
CA THR A 66 -1.94 -17.50 -14.28
C THR A 66 -1.71 -17.65 -15.78
N LYS A 67 -0.76 -16.91 -16.38
CA LYS A 67 -0.54 -16.80 -17.83
C LYS A 67 -0.32 -18.15 -18.55
N ASP A 68 0.21 -19.15 -17.84
CA ASP A 68 0.56 -20.47 -18.37
C ASP A 68 -0.42 -21.60 -17.97
N HIS A 69 -1.58 -21.26 -17.38
CA HIS A 69 -2.54 -22.26 -16.90
C HIS A 69 -3.78 -22.39 -17.79
N PRO A 70 -4.26 -23.62 -18.06
CA PRO A 70 -5.44 -23.86 -18.90
C PRO A 70 -6.76 -23.46 -18.22
N LEU A 71 -6.77 -23.39 -16.88
CA LEU A 71 -7.95 -23.04 -16.10
C LEU A 71 -7.98 -21.53 -15.83
N GLN A 72 -8.95 -20.85 -16.42
CA GLN A 72 -9.20 -19.43 -16.20
C GLN A 72 -10.20 -19.24 -15.07
N TYR A 73 -9.92 -18.26 -14.22
CA TYR A 73 -10.85 -17.76 -13.22
C TYR A 73 -10.89 -16.24 -13.31
N ARG A 74 -12.04 -15.67 -12.95
CA ARG A 74 -12.26 -14.22 -12.98
C ARG A 74 -12.70 -13.77 -11.61
N VAL A 75 -12.11 -12.68 -11.14
CA VAL A 75 -12.45 -12.07 -9.85
C VAL A 75 -12.91 -10.65 -10.07
N TRP A 76 -13.99 -10.27 -9.42
CA TRP A 76 -14.46 -8.89 -9.38
C TRP A 76 -15.10 -8.57 -8.03
N LEU A 77 -15.02 -7.30 -7.67
CA LEU A 77 -15.61 -6.70 -6.49
C LEU A 77 -16.87 -5.98 -6.92
N ASP A 78 -17.99 -6.32 -6.28
CA ASP A 78 -19.21 -5.51 -6.31
C ASP A 78 -19.71 -5.26 -4.88
N ASP A 79 -20.90 -5.73 -4.49
CA ASP A 79 -21.34 -5.81 -3.09
C ASP A 79 -20.56 -6.88 -2.30
N ARG A 80 -20.05 -7.89 -3.03
CA ARG A 80 -19.22 -8.99 -2.54
C ARG A 80 -18.01 -9.20 -3.45
N VAL A 81 -17.06 -10.00 -2.97
CA VAL A 81 -15.99 -10.53 -3.82
C VAL A 81 -16.54 -11.72 -4.57
N TYR A 82 -16.69 -11.61 -5.88
CA TYR A 82 -17.13 -12.68 -6.74
C TYR A 82 -15.95 -13.36 -7.42
N VAL A 83 -16.00 -14.68 -7.48
CA VAL A 83 -15.05 -15.54 -8.16
C VAL A 83 -15.83 -16.44 -9.10
N ALA A 84 -15.62 -16.27 -10.41
CA ALA A 84 -16.18 -17.15 -11.43
C ALA A 84 -15.11 -18.08 -11.99
N SER A 85 -15.43 -19.36 -12.13
CA SER A 85 -14.56 -20.36 -12.74
C SER A 85 -15.37 -21.43 -13.45
N LYS A 86 -14.75 -22.13 -14.39
CA LYS A 86 -15.36 -23.27 -15.07
C LYS A 86 -15.01 -24.56 -14.34
N LEU A 87 -16.03 -25.31 -13.95
CA LEU A 87 -15.89 -26.56 -13.22
C LEU A 87 -16.29 -27.74 -14.12
N PRO A 88 -15.36 -28.61 -14.53
CA PRO A 88 -15.70 -29.86 -15.20
C PRO A 88 -16.28 -30.86 -14.19
N VAL A 89 -17.59 -31.09 -14.24
CA VAL A 89 -18.27 -32.12 -13.43
C VAL A 89 -19.08 -33.02 -14.35
N PHE A 90 -18.97 -34.34 -14.16
CA PHE A 90 -19.73 -35.34 -14.91
C PHE A 90 -19.62 -35.20 -16.45
N GLY A 91 -18.45 -34.79 -16.95
CA GLY A 91 -18.22 -34.60 -18.40
C GLY A 91 -18.85 -33.34 -19.00
N ARG A 92 -19.35 -32.41 -18.17
CA ARG A 92 -19.87 -31.10 -18.59
C ARG A 92 -19.09 -29.98 -17.93
N GLU A 93 -18.88 -28.87 -18.64
CA GLU A 93 -18.37 -27.63 -18.05
C GLU A 93 -19.53 -26.84 -17.45
N LEU A 94 -19.45 -26.57 -16.15
CA LEU A 94 -20.43 -25.74 -15.45
C LEU A 94 -19.80 -24.42 -15.04
N ASP A 95 -20.56 -23.34 -15.16
CA ASP A 95 -20.17 -22.02 -14.66
C ASP A 95 -20.41 -21.97 -13.15
N LEU A 96 -19.31 -21.95 -12.40
CA LEU A 96 -19.30 -21.83 -10.95
C LEU A 96 -19.07 -20.37 -10.58
N VAL A 97 -19.97 -19.79 -9.80
CA VAL A 97 -19.78 -18.46 -9.19
C VAL A 97 -19.83 -18.59 -7.67
N VAL A 98 -18.78 -18.11 -6.99
CA VAL A 98 -18.71 -18.05 -5.54
C VAL A 98 -18.56 -16.59 -5.11
N SER A 99 -19.37 -16.15 -4.16
CA SER A 99 -19.29 -14.82 -3.58
C SER A 99 -18.86 -14.87 -2.12
N PHE A 100 -18.09 -13.87 -1.70
CA PHE A 100 -17.53 -13.79 -0.35
C PHE A 100 -17.66 -12.38 0.23
N ILE A 101 -17.79 -12.29 1.54
CA ILE A 101 -17.72 -11.02 2.27
C ILE A 101 -16.27 -10.79 2.72
N PRO A 102 -15.59 -9.72 2.27
CA PRO A 102 -14.23 -9.45 2.68
C PRO A 102 -14.20 -8.85 4.09
N LYS A 103 -13.23 -9.28 4.89
CA LYS A 103 -12.97 -8.75 6.22
C LYS A 103 -11.48 -8.53 6.40
N VAL A 104 -11.10 -7.31 6.79
CA VAL A 104 -9.71 -7.00 7.12
C VAL A 104 -9.36 -7.61 8.48
N VAL A 105 -8.27 -8.37 8.53
CA VAL A 105 -7.75 -8.98 9.76
C VAL A 105 -6.56 -8.18 10.31
N LYS A 106 -6.12 -8.51 11.52
CA LYS A 106 -4.94 -7.91 12.13
C LYS A 106 -3.72 -8.09 11.22
N GLY A 107 -2.94 -7.02 11.05
CA GLY A 107 -1.78 -6.98 10.14
C GLY A 107 -2.11 -6.54 8.72
N GLY A 108 -3.38 -6.31 8.40
CA GLY A 108 -3.81 -5.77 7.09
C GLY A 108 -3.89 -6.81 5.97
N ASN A 109 -4.00 -8.09 6.35
CA ASN A 109 -4.44 -9.15 5.44
C ASN A 109 -5.97 -9.18 5.35
N VAL A 110 -6.50 -9.96 4.40
CA VAL A 110 -7.94 -10.04 4.16
C VAL A 110 -8.41 -11.48 4.28
N GLU A 111 -9.49 -11.68 5.02
CA GLU A 111 -10.20 -12.95 5.12
C GLU A 111 -11.54 -12.81 4.39
N LEU A 112 -11.77 -13.70 3.44
CA LEU A 112 -13.03 -13.84 2.71
C LEU A 112 -13.91 -14.82 3.46
N GLN A 113 -15.01 -14.33 4.00
CA GLN A 113 -15.94 -15.06 4.85
C GLN A 113 -17.30 -15.23 4.18
N ARG A 114 -18.15 -16.10 4.75
CA ARG A 114 -19.54 -16.35 4.30
C ARG A 114 -19.60 -16.63 2.80
N PRO A 115 -19.02 -17.74 2.34
CA PRO A 115 -19.10 -18.15 0.96
C PRO A 115 -20.56 -18.48 0.59
N GLU A 116 -21.03 -17.86 -0.48
CA GLU A 116 -22.30 -18.23 -1.13
C GLU A 116 -22.02 -18.67 -2.56
N ILE A 117 -22.60 -19.79 -2.94
CA ILE A 117 -22.31 -20.47 -4.20
C ILE A 117 -23.55 -20.43 -5.06
N SER A 118 -23.36 -20.00 -6.31
CA SER A 118 -24.38 -20.05 -7.34
C SER A 118 -23.89 -20.98 -8.46
N LEU A 119 -24.68 -22.02 -8.71
CA LEU A 119 -24.37 -23.11 -9.64
C LEU A 119 -25.66 -23.58 -10.33
N GLY A 120 -26.28 -22.67 -11.10
CA GLY A 120 -27.61 -22.91 -11.65
C GLY A 120 -28.63 -23.23 -10.56
N GLU A 121 -29.29 -24.38 -10.65
CA GLU A 121 -30.32 -24.86 -9.70
C GLU A 121 -29.79 -25.80 -8.61
N TRP A 122 -28.48 -26.07 -8.57
CA TRP A 122 -27.91 -27.12 -7.72
C TRP A 122 -27.27 -26.54 -6.45
N GLU A 123 -27.71 -27.01 -5.28
CA GLU A 123 -27.11 -26.66 -3.99
C GLU A 123 -25.93 -27.60 -3.68
N LEU A 124 -24.70 -27.18 -4.00
CA LEU A 124 -23.50 -27.92 -3.60
C LEU A 124 -22.99 -27.46 -2.23
N PRO A 125 -22.49 -28.39 -1.38
CA PRO A 125 -21.87 -28.00 -0.12
C PRO A 125 -20.59 -27.20 -0.36
N VAL A 126 -20.47 -26.07 0.33
CA VAL A 126 -19.34 -25.13 0.22
C VAL A 126 -17.98 -25.80 0.30
N THR A 127 -17.82 -26.74 1.24
CA THR A 127 -16.57 -27.44 1.48
C THR A 127 -16.06 -28.19 0.24
N TYR A 128 -16.95 -28.74 -0.59
CA TYR A 128 -16.54 -29.43 -1.82
C TYR A 128 -15.99 -28.48 -2.86
N VAL A 129 -16.67 -27.35 -3.06
CA VAL A 129 -16.24 -26.32 -4.01
C VAL A 129 -14.90 -25.73 -3.60
N LEU A 130 -14.73 -25.40 -2.32
CA LEU A 130 -13.45 -24.89 -1.81
C LEU A 130 -12.32 -25.93 -1.92
N LYS A 131 -12.61 -27.21 -1.67
CA LYS A 131 -11.63 -28.30 -1.89
C LYS A 131 -11.23 -28.41 -3.35
N TYR A 132 -12.17 -28.28 -4.27
CA TYR A 132 -11.90 -28.32 -5.71
C TYR A 132 -11.02 -27.14 -6.12
N LEU A 133 -11.41 -25.91 -5.77
CA LEU A 133 -10.65 -24.70 -6.09
C LEU A 133 -9.22 -24.81 -5.54
N ARG A 134 -9.05 -25.28 -4.31
CA ARG A 134 -7.72 -25.48 -3.71
C ARG A 134 -6.84 -26.48 -4.49
N LYS A 135 -7.44 -27.51 -5.11
CA LYS A 135 -6.70 -28.58 -5.78
C LYS A 135 -6.44 -28.29 -7.26
N HIS A 136 -7.35 -27.56 -7.92
CA HIS A 136 -7.36 -27.43 -9.36
C HIS A 136 -7.25 -26.00 -9.86
N ALA A 137 -7.57 -24.98 -9.05
CA ALA A 137 -7.42 -23.59 -9.48
C ALA A 137 -5.96 -23.13 -9.33
N PRO A 138 -5.41 -22.44 -10.34
CA PRO A 138 -4.07 -21.85 -10.26
C PRO A 138 -4.11 -20.58 -9.41
N LEU A 139 -4.11 -20.77 -8.09
CA LEU A 139 -4.13 -19.70 -7.11
C LEU A 139 -2.70 -19.20 -6.84
N PRO A 140 -2.51 -17.89 -6.65
CA PRO A 140 -1.24 -17.36 -6.16
C PRO A 140 -0.92 -17.92 -4.77
N ASP A 141 0.38 -18.03 -4.44
CA ASP A 141 0.86 -18.56 -3.15
C ASP A 141 0.32 -17.75 -1.95
N GLU A 142 -0.01 -16.48 -2.19
CA GLU A 142 -0.54 -15.55 -1.21
C GLU A 142 -2.04 -15.80 -0.88
N VAL A 143 -2.69 -16.77 -1.56
CA VAL A 143 -4.09 -17.13 -1.37
C VAL A 143 -4.20 -18.54 -0.78
N ILE A 144 -4.72 -18.63 0.44
CA ILE A 144 -4.86 -19.89 1.19
C ILE A 144 -6.33 -20.19 1.38
N ILE A 145 -6.81 -21.31 0.82
CA ILE A 145 -8.19 -21.78 1.00
C ILE A 145 -8.26 -22.74 2.19
N ASP A 146 -9.17 -22.46 3.12
CA ASP A 146 -9.53 -23.34 4.24
C ASP A 146 -10.97 -23.87 4.05
N PRO A 147 -11.13 -25.07 3.45
CA PRO A 147 -12.45 -25.64 3.20
C PRO A 147 -13.17 -26.08 4.47
N VAL A 148 -12.46 -26.28 5.59
CA VAL A 148 -13.05 -26.76 6.85
C VAL A 148 -13.72 -25.61 7.57
N ALA A 149 -13.06 -24.45 7.61
CA ALA A 149 -13.64 -23.23 8.18
C ALA A 149 -14.44 -22.39 7.16
N ASN A 150 -14.65 -22.89 5.94
CA ASN A 150 -15.38 -22.22 4.87
C ASN A 150 -14.91 -20.78 4.62
N ARG A 151 -13.59 -20.58 4.54
CA ARG A 151 -12.98 -19.26 4.38
C ARG A 151 -11.81 -19.29 3.43
N VAL A 152 -11.48 -18.13 2.87
CA VAL A 152 -10.27 -17.93 2.06
C VAL A 152 -9.46 -16.81 2.68
N TYR A 153 -8.18 -17.07 2.94
CA TYR A 153 -7.24 -16.11 3.49
C TYR A 153 -6.36 -15.55 2.38
N VAL A 154 -6.25 -14.22 2.31
CA VAL A 154 -5.45 -13.50 1.34
C VAL A 154 -4.37 -12.72 2.09
N ALA A 155 -3.13 -13.18 1.96
CA ALA A 155 -1.94 -12.60 2.55
C ALA A 155 -1.46 -11.39 1.75
N LEU A 156 -2.20 -10.28 1.78
CA LEU A 156 -1.86 -9.04 1.07
C LEU A 156 -0.43 -8.54 1.39
N THR A 157 0.02 -8.71 2.63
CA THR A 157 1.36 -8.28 3.07
C THR A 157 2.51 -9.03 2.39
N ASP A 158 2.21 -10.21 1.87
CA ASP A 158 3.20 -11.13 1.28
C ASP A 158 3.25 -10.95 -0.24
N ILE A 159 2.27 -10.24 -0.82
CA ILE A 159 2.29 -9.88 -2.23
C ILE A 159 3.45 -8.90 -2.46
N ARG A 160 4.48 -9.38 -3.15
CA ARG A 160 5.64 -8.58 -3.54
C ARG A 160 5.39 -7.95 -4.90
N PHE A 161 5.19 -6.63 -4.92
CA PHE A 161 5.18 -5.86 -6.17
C PHE A 161 6.58 -5.31 -6.46
N GLY A 162 7.17 -5.70 -7.59
CA GLY A 162 8.44 -5.15 -8.09
C GLY A 162 9.54 -5.07 -7.03
N ASN A 163 10.01 -3.86 -6.74
CA ASN A 163 11.12 -3.55 -5.82
C ASN A 163 10.80 -3.75 -4.32
N GLY A 164 9.95 -4.72 -3.98
CA GLY A 164 9.63 -5.08 -2.60
C GLY A 164 8.53 -4.26 -1.93
N TYR A 165 7.70 -3.55 -2.71
CA TYR A 165 6.55 -2.82 -2.17
C TYR A 165 5.60 -3.79 -1.47
N GLN A 166 5.11 -3.38 -0.30
CA GLN A 166 4.15 -4.13 0.49
C GLN A 166 2.82 -3.40 0.54
N VAL A 167 1.72 -4.14 0.44
CA VAL A 167 0.36 -3.62 0.51
C VAL A 167 -0.33 -4.24 1.72
N SER A 168 -1.08 -3.43 2.45
CA SER A 168 -1.91 -3.88 3.57
C SER A 168 -3.26 -3.19 3.53
N ALA A 169 -4.34 -3.93 3.72
CA ALA A 169 -5.68 -3.38 3.82
C ALA A 169 -5.88 -2.71 5.18
N ARG A 170 -6.47 -1.52 5.19
CA ARG A 170 -6.96 -0.85 6.39
C ARG A 170 -8.46 -1.03 6.55
N LYS A 171 -9.19 -0.81 5.46
CA LYS A 171 -10.65 -0.88 5.44
C LYS A 171 -11.11 -1.32 4.06
N ILE A 172 -12.07 -2.22 4.02
CA ILE A 172 -12.74 -2.65 2.80
C ILE A 172 -14.23 -2.63 3.10
N ASP A 173 -14.93 -1.63 2.57
CA ASP A 173 -16.38 -1.52 2.61
C ASP A 173 -16.89 -1.51 1.17
N LEU A 174 -17.29 -2.68 0.69
CA LEU A 174 -17.79 -2.86 -0.67
C LEU A 174 -19.15 -2.21 -0.91
N ALA A 175 -20.00 -2.16 0.12
CA ALA A 175 -21.33 -1.55 0.02
C ALA A 175 -21.24 -0.03 -0.14
N LYS A 176 -20.24 0.61 0.49
CA LYS A 176 -19.99 2.05 0.36
C LYS A 176 -18.94 2.42 -0.67
N ASP A 177 -18.41 1.44 -1.40
CA ASP A 177 -17.31 1.62 -2.35
C ASP A 177 -16.10 2.36 -1.74
N GLU A 178 -15.81 2.07 -0.46
CA GLU A 178 -14.75 2.70 0.31
C GLU A 178 -13.66 1.67 0.62
N ILE A 179 -12.54 1.77 -0.08
CA ILE A 179 -11.46 0.80 0.04
C ILE A 179 -10.15 1.53 0.32
N VAL A 180 -9.56 1.25 1.48
CA VAL A 180 -8.39 1.95 2.00
C VAL A 180 -7.26 0.96 2.22
N PHE A 181 -6.12 1.25 1.59
CA PHE A 181 -4.90 0.46 1.72
C PHE A 181 -3.74 1.31 2.20
N THR A 182 -2.77 0.65 2.81
CA THR A 182 -1.48 1.23 3.16
C THR A 182 -0.43 0.58 2.26
N LEU A 183 0.23 1.42 1.46
CA LEU A 183 1.37 1.05 0.64
C LEU A 183 2.65 1.42 1.39
N THR A 184 3.48 0.42 1.67
CA THR A 184 4.77 0.60 2.33
C THR A 184 5.88 0.40 1.31
N ILE A 185 6.67 1.45 1.12
CA ILE A 185 7.88 1.39 0.30
C ILE A 185 9.07 1.13 1.22
N PRO A 186 9.70 -0.05 1.14
CA PRO A 186 10.93 -0.28 1.87
C PRO A 186 12.01 0.66 1.32
N THR A 187 12.57 1.50 2.17
CA THR A 187 13.83 2.16 1.82
C THR A 187 14.91 1.10 1.87
N SER A 188 15.67 0.94 0.79
CA SER A 188 16.89 0.13 0.74
C SER A 188 17.95 0.71 1.68
N ALA A 189 17.74 0.59 2.99
CA ALA A 189 18.82 0.55 3.95
C ALA A 189 19.22 -0.92 4.06
N LYS A 190 19.81 -1.46 2.97
CA LYS A 190 20.79 -2.54 3.15
C LYS A 190 21.94 -1.90 3.93
N GLN A 191 21.93 -2.10 5.25
CA GLN A 191 23.18 -2.11 6.00
C GLN A 191 23.90 -3.42 5.69
#